data_AF-A0A2N9GVH5-F1
#
_entry.id   AF-A0A2N9GVH5-F1
#
_cell.length_a   1.000
_cell.length_b   1.000
_cell.length_c   1.000
_cell.angle_alpha   90.00
_cell.angle_beta   90.00
_cell.angle_gamma   90.00
#
_symmetry.space_group_name_H-M   'P 1'
#
loop_
_entity.id
_entity.type
_entity.pdbx_description
1 polymer ?
#
loop_
_entity_poly.entity_id
_entity_poly.type
_entity_poly.pdbx_seq_one_letter_code
_entity_poly.pdbx_strand_id
1 'polypeptide(L)'
;MHDLIRDMALQIAGPEFIVGLTDFLAEEKWGRDLVKVSLMRNSISEFPYISPRCPKLSSLLLQDNDLCGSIPDPFFVHLRGLNVLDLSNTRIESLPGSVSDLENLSTLRLTQCQNLKHVPSLAKLTALRKLDLMKSRIKEIPHGLEMLVNLRYLGLDAPISEADAGEVLFREEKVASAPAVPPGTFSRLTKFSIFRCPNIKTLFTPGLLPNLGNLEEIDVRCCEQLEEIISGESDEDKEGEAEEEIEEAGMGSNGIFHKLRVLALSDLPELKTICNGSNVIVCDSVQQIWIGQCPKLKRLPLSLPQTNGQLSSPPSSLRIEIKKEWWELLEWGNHDTKNVLEPYCQFFE
;
A
#
# COMPACT_ATOMS: atom_id res chain seq x y z
N MET A 1 13.94 12.28 -11.23
CA MET A 1 14.16 13.66 -11.71
C MET A 1 15.24 13.59 -12.79
N HIS A 2 15.01 14.14 -13.98
CA HIS A 2 16.01 14.17 -15.06
C HIS A 2 17.19 15.06 -14.64
N ASP A 3 18.42 14.68 -14.94
CA ASP A 3 19.63 15.37 -14.41
C ASP A 3 19.65 16.87 -14.75
N LEU A 4 19.14 17.25 -15.93
CA LEU A 4 18.93 18.65 -16.34
C LEU A 4 18.00 19.46 -15.41
N ILE A 5 16.95 18.84 -14.85
CA ILE A 5 16.01 19.52 -13.93
C ILE A 5 16.67 19.70 -12.56
N ARG A 6 17.51 18.75 -12.15
CA ARG A 6 18.34 18.86 -10.94
C ARG A 6 19.35 20.01 -11.08
N ASP A 7 20.01 20.11 -12.24
CA ASP A 7 20.99 21.16 -12.52
C ASP A 7 20.36 22.55 -12.66
N MET A 8 19.15 22.65 -13.20
CA MET A 8 18.38 23.89 -13.18
C MET A 8 17.92 24.25 -11.76
N ALA A 9 17.49 23.27 -10.96
CA ALA A 9 17.13 23.50 -9.56
C ALA A 9 18.34 23.95 -8.72
N LEU A 10 19.54 23.44 -9.03
CA LEU A 10 20.82 23.86 -8.42
C LEU A 10 21.11 25.35 -8.65
N GLN A 11 20.74 25.91 -9.80
CA GLN A 11 20.97 27.34 -10.12
C GLN A 11 19.91 28.28 -9.53
N ILE A 12 18.74 27.75 -9.16
CA ILE A 12 17.60 28.53 -8.65
C ILE A 12 17.47 28.41 -7.12
N ALA A 13 18.09 27.40 -6.53
CA ALA A 13 18.05 27.13 -5.09
C ALA A 13 18.55 28.33 -4.26
N GLY A 14 17.64 28.92 -3.48
CA GLY A 14 17.98 29.88 -2.44
C GLY A 14 18.66 29.22 -1.23
N PRO A 15 19.09 30.00 -0.22
CA PRO A 15 19.83 29.49 0.95
C PRO A 15 19.04 28.50 1.82
N GLU A 16 17.72 28.40 1.63
CA GLU A 16 16.83 27.45 2.31
C GLU A 16 16.89 26.02 1.72
N PHE A 17 17.66 25.83 0.64
CA PHE A 17 17.75 24.59 -0.12
C PHE A 17 19.20 24.10 -0.19
N ILE A 18 19.41 22.80 0.04
CA ILE A 18 20.69 22.14 -0.25
C ILE A 18 20.46 21.10 -1.35
N VAL A 19 21.28 21.15 -2.40
CA VAL A 19 21.28 20.17 -3.49
C VAL A 19 22.73 19.86 -3.87
N GLY A 20 23.10 18.56 -3.94
CA GLY A 20 24.39 18.09 -4.48
C GLY A 20 25.62 18.29 -3.58
N LEU A 21 26.48 17.26 -3.51
CA LEU A 21 27.83 17.17 -2.89
C LEU A 21 28.15 18.17 -1.75
N THR A 22 27.23 18.33 -0.79
CA THR A 22 27.63 18.77 0.55
C THR A 22 28.10 17.56 1.32
N ASP A 23 29.19 17.71 2.08
CA ASP A 23 29.54 16.76 3.13
C ASP A 23 28.33 16.57 4.04
N PHE A 24 27.63 15.44 3.90
CA PHE A 24 26.42 15.12 4.68
C PHE A 24 26.72 15.13 6.19
N LEU A 25 27.98 14.86 6.53
CA LEU A 25 28.54 14.83 7.88
C LEU A 25 28.97 16.21 8.40
N ALA A 26 29.08 17.21 7.53
CA ALA A 26 29.47 18.56 7.93
C ALA A 26 28.28 19.28 8.59
N GLU A 27 28.20 19.19 9.92
CA GLU A 27 27.13 19.78 10.74
C GLU A 27 26.95 21.29 10.48
N GLU A 28 28.01 22.01 10.16
CA GLU A 28 27.98 23.44 9.86
C GLU A 28 27.18 23.80 8.60
N LYS A 29 26.95 22.83 7.71
CA LYS A 29 26.13 23.02 6.50
C LYS A 29 24.62 23.02 6.83
N TRP A 30 24.23 22.50 7.99
CA TRP A 30 22.83 22.34 8.38
C TRP A 30 22.29 23.60 9.09
N GLY A 31 21.91 24.60 8.29
CA GLY A 31 21.32 25.85 8.78
C GLY A 31 19.91 25.66 9.37
N ARG A 32 19.55 26.46 10.39
CA ARG A 32 18.21 26.43 11.02
C ARG A 32 17.06 26.77 10.08
N ASP A 33 17.36 27.54 9.03
CA ASP A 33 16.39 28.00 8.04
C ASP A 33 16.25 27.05 6.84
N LEU A 34 16.96 25.92 6.83
CA LEU A 34 16.81 24.92 5.77
C LEU A 34 15.39 24.37 5.73
N VAL A 35 14.80 24.42 4.55
CA VAL A 35 13.45 23.93 4.27
C VAL A 35 13.50 22.63 3.48
N LYS A 36 14.45 22.46 2.54
CA LYS A 36 14.58 21.22 1.77
C LYS A 36 16.05 20.85 1.54
N VAL A 37 16.35 19.57 1.71
CA VAL A 37 17.68 18.99 1.48
C VAL A 37 17.51 17.82 0.51
N SER A 38 18.25 17.86 -0.60
CA SER A 38 18.35 16.78 -1.56
C SER A 38 19.80 16.39 -1.79
N LEU A 39 20.16 15.24 -1.28
CA LEU A 39 21.49 14.65 -1.43
C LEU A 39 21.43 13.32 -2.19
N MET A 40 20.43 13.18 -3.06
CA MET A 40 20.28 11.98 -3.86
C MET A 40 21.49 11.75 -4.78
N ARG A 41 21.91 10.49 -4.97
CA ARG A 41 23.03 10.13 -5.86
C ARG A 41 24.35 10.84 -5.52
N ASN A 42 24.76 10.80 -4.25
CA ASN A 42 26.00 11.44 -3.77
C ASN A 42 26.97 10.43 -3.11
N SER A 43 26.77 9.13 -3.28
CA SER A 43 27.62 8.07 -2.68
C SER A 43 27.80 8.20 -1.17
N ILE A 44 26.81 8.75 -0.47
CA ILE A 44 26.83 8.89 1.00
C ILE A 44 26.73 7.49 1.61
N SER A 45 27.65 7.14 2.51
CA SER A 45 27.71 5.82 3.13
C SER A 45 27.20 5.76 4.57
N GLU A 46 27.18 6.88 5.29
CA GLU A 46 26.83 6.91 6.72
C GLU A 46 25.99 8.14 7.10
N PHE A 47 25.30 8.05 8.23
CA PHE A 47 24.57 9.16 8.85
C PHE A 47 25.41 9.85 9.91
N PRO A 48 25.29 11.18 10.08
CA PRO A 48 25.90 11.84 11.23
C PRO A 48 25.24 11.32 12.51
N TYR A 49 26.06 11.14 13.55
CA TYR A 49 25.58 10.65 14.85
C TYR A 49 24.67 11.68 15.53
N ILE A 50 24.92 12.97 15.29
CA ILE A 50 24.18 14.08 15.87
C ILE A 50 23.07 14.51 14.92
N SER A 51 21.88 14.71 15.47
CA SER A 51 20.72 15.21 14.73
C SER A 51 20.93 16.66 14.30
N PRO A 52 20.81 16.97 13.00
CA PRO A 52 20.94 18.35 12.51
C PRO A 52 19.80 19.23 13.04
N ARG A 53 20.14 20.42 13.53
CA ARG A 53 19.16 21.37 14.12
C ARG A 53 18.45 22.19 13.05
N CYS A 54 17.63 21.52 12.24
CA CYS A 54 16.87 22.13 11.14
C CYS A 54 15.36 21.99 11.36
N PRO A 55 14.75 22.76 12.28
CA PRO A 55 13.34 22.57 12.65
C PRO A 55 12.36 22.91 11.51
N LYS A 56 12.78 23.73 10.52
CA LYS A 56 11.99 24.08 9.33
C LYS A 56 12.13 23.05 8.20
N LEU A 57 13.01 22.05 8.35
CA LEU A 57 13.28 21.09 7.29
C LEU A 57 12.01 20.27 7.03
N SER A 58 11.46 20.44 5.84
CA SER A 58 10.22 19.82 5.39
C SER A 58 10.47 18.65 4.43
N SER A 59 11.63 18.59 3.78
CA SER A 59 11.97 17.53 2.84
C SER A 59 13.43 17.11 2.98
N LEU A 60 13.66 15.81 3.16
CA LEU A 60 14.98 15.19 3.18
C LEU A 60 15.00 14.03 2.18
N LEU A 61 15.75 14.21 1.09
CA LEU A 61 15.84 13.27 -0.02
C LEU A 61 17.26 12.70 -0.10
N LEU A 62 17.41 11.43 0.28
CA LEU A 62 18.68 10.71 0.40
C LEU A 62 18.74 9.47 -0.50
N GLN A 63 17.82 9.33 -1.46
CA GLN A 63 17.72 8.16 -2.32
C GLN A 63 18.96 7.97 -3.22
N ASP A 64 19.15 6.73 -3.67
CA ASP A 64 20.26 6.32 -4.52
C ASP A 64 21.64 6.66 -3.89
N ASN A 65 21.83 6.35 -2.60
CA ASN A 65 23.11 6.49 -1.89
C ASN A 65 23.57 5.14 -1.33
N ASP A 66 24.85 5.04 -0.95
CA ASP A 66 25.46 3.84 -0.38
C ASP A 66 25.21 3.67 1.14
N LEU A 67 24.24 4.40 1.68
CA LEU A 67 23.86 4.40 3.10
C LEU A 67 23.61 2.98 3.58
N CYS A 68 24.38 2.52 4.56
CA CYS A 68 24.31 1.14 5.06
C CYS A 68 24.23 1.10 6.59
N GLY A 69 23.81 -0.06 7.13
CA GLY A 69 23.67 -0.27 8.56
C GLY A 69 22.46 0.47 9.18
N SER A 70 22.54 0.73 10.49
CA SER A 70 21.47 1.38 11.23
C SER A 70 21.66 2.90 11.25
N ILE A 71 20.57 3.63 11.03
CA ILE A 71 20.55 5.08 11.25
C ILE A 71 20.66 5.33 12.76
N PRO A 72 21.53 6.25 13.24
CA PRO A 72 21.61 6.60 14.65
C PRO A 72 20.24 6.97 15.21
N ASP A 73 19.87 6.39 16.35
CA ASP A 73 18.56 6.61 16.97
C ASP A 73 18.19 8.10 17.11
N PRO A 74 19.08 9.02 17.54
CA PRO A 74 18.70 10.41 17.71
C PRO A 74 18.57 11.19 16.39
N PHE A 75 18.94 10.66 15.22
CA PHE A 75 19.13 11.46 13.99
C PHE A 75 17.92 12.36 13.63
N PHE A 76 16.69 11.91 13.85
CA PHE A 76 15.48 12.66 13.48
C PHE A 76 14.90 13.56 14.57
N VAL A 77 15.43 13.57 15.80
CA VAL A 77 14.78 14.21 16.96
C VAL A 77 14.54 15.72 16.82
N HIS A 78 15.39 16.44 16.06
CA HIS A 78 15.25 17.87 15.78
C HIS A 78 14.57 18.18 14.43
N LEU A 79 14.18 17.16 13.67
CA LEU A 79 13.59 17.29 12.33
C LEU A 79 12.06 17.19 12.37
N ARG A 80 11.41 17.72 13.41
CA ARG A 80 9.96 17.58 13.63
C ARG A 80 9.08 18.23 12.56
N GLY A 81 9.63 19.14 11.75
CA GLY A 81 8.95 19.73 10.59
C GLY A 81 8.94 18.82 9.35
N LEU A 82 9.60 17.66 9.40
CA LEU A 82 9.80 16.82 8.22
C LEU A 82 8.47 16.27 7.70
N ASN A 83 8.20 16.55 6.43
CA ASN A 83 6.99 16.13 5.73
C ASN A 83 7.29 15.03 4.70
N VAL A 84 8.47 15.06 4.10
CA VAL A 84 8.90 14.08 3.09
C VAL A 84 10.26 13.53 3.48
N LEU A 85 10.33 12.20 3.64
CA LEU A 85 11.56 11.44 3.81
C LEU A 85 11.66 10.39 2.70
N ASP A 86 12.71 10.49 1.88
CA ASP A 86 13.00 9.50 0.83
C ASP A 86 14.38 8.89 1.06
N LEU A 87 14.37 7.60 1.38
CA LEU A 87 15.55 6.75 1.61
C LEU A 87 15.61 5.62 0.57
N SER A 88 14.86 5.72 -0.53
CA SER A 88 14.77 4.67 -1.54
C SER A 88 16.15 4.31 -2.14
N ASN A 89 16.33 3.07 -2.58
CA ASN A 89 17.61 2.59 -3.14
C ASN A 89 18.82 2.84 -2.21
N THR A 90 18.64 2.64 -0.91
CA THR A 90 19.74 2.59 0.07
C THR A 90 19.89 1.18 0.64
N ARG A 91 20.94 0.95 1.43
CA ARG A 91 21.23 -0.35 2.07
C ARG A 91 21.06 -0.29 3.59
N ILE A 92 20.21 0.62 4.08
CA ILE A 92 19.89 0.72 5.51
C ILE A 92 19.28 -0.60 6.01
N GLU A 93 19.60 -0.97 7.24
CA GLU A 93 19.12 -2.20 7.87
C GLU A 93 17.88 -1.98 8.75
N SER A 94 17.78 -0.78 9.33
CA SER A 94 16.68 -0.41 10.21
C SER A 94 16.40 1.09 10.14
N LEU A 95 15.14 1.45 10.39
CA LEU A 95 14.79 2.82 10.77
C LEU A 95 14.93 2.99 12.29
N PRO A 96 15.36 4.17 12.77
CA PRO A 96 15.53 4.47 14.18
C PRO A 96 14.18 4.78 14.84
N GLY A 97 14.07 4.64 16.17
CA GLY A 97 12.84 4.94 16.91
C GLY A 97 12.39 6.39 16.79
N SER A 98 13.33 7.33 16.64
CA SER A 98 13.02 8.76 16.43
C SER A 98 12.21 9.05 15.16
N VAL A 99 12.15 8.13 14.18
CA VAL A 99 11.28 8.30 13.01
C VAL A 99 9.80 8.37 13.41
N SER A 100 9.41 7.68 14.49
CA SER A 100 8.03 7.64 14.98
C SER A 100 7.57 8.99 15.57
N ASP A 101 8.50 9.90 15.88
CA ASP A 101 8.17 11.24 16.39
C ASP A 101 7.99 12.29 15.28
N LEU A 102 8.12 11.88 14.01
CA LEU A 102 7.91 12.73 12.84
C LEU A 102 6.41 12.88 12.50
N GLU A 103 5.60 13.38 13.42
CA GLU A 103 4.13 13.43 13.29
C GLU A 103 3.62 14.20 12.06
N ASN A 104 4.43 15.12 11.51
CA ASN A 104 4.12 15.87 10.28
C ASN A 104 4.46 15.12 8.98
N LEU A 105 5.05 13.92 9.08
CA LEU A 105 5.51 13.15 7.93
C LEU A 105 4.30 12.72 7.09
N SER A 106 4.22 13.22 5.85
CA SER A 106 3.19 12.85 4.90
C SER A 106 3.65 11.75 3.93
N THR A 107 4.96 11.67 3.68
CA THR A 107 5.53 10.73 2.71
C THR A 107 6.78 10.08 3.28
N LEU A 108 6.75 8.76 3.39
CA LEU A 108 7.88 7.91 3.73
C LEU A 108 8.13 6.93 2.59
N ARG A 109 9.28 7.07 1.93
CA ARG A 109 9.70 6.20 0.83
C ARG A 109 10.94 5.40 1.22
N LEU A 110 10.81 4.08 1.16
CA LEU A 110 11.82 3.07 1.49
C LEU A 110 11.87 2.01 0.37
N THR A 111 11.50 2.41 -0.85
CA THR A 111 11.45 1.54 -2.01
C THR A 111 12.85 1.01 -2.32
N GLN A 112 12.99 -0.27 -2.64
CA GLN A 112 14.29 -0.88 -2.98
C GLN A 112 15.35 -0.80 -1.87
N CYS A 113 14.94 -0.68 -0.59
CA CYS A 113 15.85 -0.82 0.55
C CYS A 113 16.11 -2.31 0.86
N GLN A 114 17.02 -2.92 0.10
CA GLN A 114 17.24 -4.37 0.11
C GLN A 114 17.83 -4.95 1.40
N ASN A 115 18.26 -4.14 2.35
CA ASN A 115 18.74 -4.62 3.64
C ASN A 115 17.80 -4.28 4.80
N LEU A 116 16.71 -3.55 4.53
CA LEU A 116 15.79 -3.06 5.55
C LEU A 116 15.01 -4.23 6.12
N LYS A 117 15.30 -4.59 7.37
CA LYS A 117 14.65 -5.69 8.10
C LYS A 117 13.64 -5.18 9.11
N HIS A 118 13.89 -4.02 9.71
CA HIS A 118 13.10 -3.48 10.82
C HIS A 118 12.58 -2.06 10.53
N VAL A 119 11.28 -1.89 10.75
CA VAL A 119 10.59 -0.59 10.74
C VAL A 119 9.90 -0.46 12.10
N PRO A 120 10.17 0.60 12.88
CA PRO A 120 9.52 0.81 14.16
C PRO A 120 8.03 1.11 13.96
N SER A 121 7.26 1.12 15.06
CA SER A 121 5.83 1.44 14.99
C SER A 121 5.59 2.79 14.32
N LEU A 122 4.67 2.81 13.36
CA LEU A 122 4.27 4.01 12.63
C LEU A 122 3.00 4.65 13.20
N ALA A 123 2.47 4.14 14.33
CA ALA A 123 1.17 4.52 14.87
C ALA A 123 0.98 6.03 15.09
N LYS A 124 2.06 6.75 15.42
CA LYS A 124 2.06 8.21 15.65
C LYS A 124 2.02 9.03 14.36
N LEU A 125 2.37 8.44 13.21
CA LEU A 125 2.50 9.15 11.92
C LEU A 125 1.14 9.37 11.26
N THR A 126 0.17 9.90 12.00
CA THR A 126 -1.22 10.05 11.55
C THR A 126 -1.40 11.01 10.37
N ALA A 127 -0.41 11.86 10.07
CA ALA A 127 -0.38 12.69 8.86
C ALA A 127 0.08 11.94 7.60
N LEU A 128 0.56 10.69 7.72
CA LEU A 128 1.14 9.92 6.63
C LEU A 128 0.09 9.63 5.55
N ARG A 129 0.43 10.00 4.32
CA ARG A 129 -0.39 9.83 3.11
C ARG A 129 0.21 8.80 2.17
N LYS A 130 1.54 8.62 2.20
CA LYS A 130 2.24 7.67 1.36
C LYS A 130 3.28 6.90 2.16
N LEU A 131 3.10 5.58 2.21
CA LEU A 131 4.09 4.62 2.69
C LEU A 131 4.44 3.65 1.55
N ASP A 132 5.71 3.64 1.17
CA ASP A 132 6.21 2.84 0.05
C ASP A 132 7.41 2.01 0.51
N LEU A 133 7.17 0.74 0.80
CA LEU A 133 8.14 -0.27 1.24
C LEU A 133 8.40 -1.32 0.15
N MET A 134 7.98 -1.06 -1.09
CA MET A 134 8.11 -1.99 -2.21
C MET A 134 9.57 -2.38 -2.45
N LYS A 135 9.83 -3.64 -2.79
CA LYS A 135 11.18 -4.19 -3.03
C LYS A 135 12.17 -4.00 -1.87
N SER A 136 11.66 -3.87 -0.65
CA SER A 136 12.47 -3.95 0.57
C SER A 136 12.55 -5.39 1.08
N ARG A 137 13.32 -5.64 2.16
CA ARG A 137 13.40 -6.97 2.80
C ARG A 137 12.72 -7.00 4.17
N ILE A 138 11.67 -6.20 4.36
CA ILE A 138 10.90 -6.22 5.61
C ILE A 138 10.31 -7.62 5.78
N LYS A 139 10.45 -8.16 6.98
CA LYS A 139 9.98 -9.50 7.30
C LYS A 139 8.58 -9.51 7.88
N GLU A 140 8.11 -8.37 8.37
CA GLU A 140 6.84 -8.20 9.08
C GLU A 140 6.13 -6.94 8.58
N ILE A 141 4.80 -6.92 8.68
CA ILE A 141 4.01 -5.71 8.44
C ILE A 141 4.33 -4.73 9.57
N PRO A 142 4.71 -3.47 9.28
CA PRO A 142 4.97 -2.50 10.34
C PRO A 142 3.78 -2.35 11.29
N HIS A 143 4.01 -2.34 12.60
CA HIS A 143 2.93 -2.12 13.57
C HIS A 143 2.38 -0.69 13.49
N GLY A 144 1.08 -0.53 13.71
CA GLY A 144 0.41 0.77 13.74
C GLY A 144 -0.08 1.28 12.39
N LEU A 145 -0.09 0.45 11.33
CA LEU A 145 -0.69 0.81 10.03
C LEU A 145 -2.18 1.12 10.16
N GLU A 146 -2.87 0.46 11.08
CA GLU A 146 -4.27 0.67 11.42
C GLU A 146 -4.55 2.09 11.94
N MET A 147 -3.55 2.79 12.47
CA MET A 147 -3.66 4.17 12.95
C MET A 147 -3.51 5.21 11.84
N LEU A 148 -3.08 4.81 10.64
CA LEU A 148 -2.76 5.72 9.53
C LEU A 148 -4.01 6.12 8.73
N VAL A 149 -4.94 6.81 9.39
CA VAL A 149 -6.24 7.21 8.81
C VAL A 149 -6.15 8.13 7.59
N ASN A 150 -5.01 8.80 7.38
CA ASN A 150 -4.75 9.66 6.22
C ASN A 150 -4.03 8.99 5.04
N LEU A 151 -3.73 7.69 5.15
CA LEU A 151 -2.98 6.95 4.15
C LEU A 151 -3.75 6.89 2.83
N ARG A 152 -3.08 7.24 1.74
CA ARG A 152 -3.61 7.24 0.36
C ARG A 152 -2.92 6.21 -0.52
N TYR A 153 -1.65 5.93 -0.22
CA TYR A 153 -0.84 4.93 -0.92
C TYR A 153 -0.15 4.03 0.10
N LEU A 154 -0.34 2.73 -0.05
CA LEU A 154 0.38 1.69 0.67
C LEU A 154 0.99 0.69 -0.31
N GLY A 155 2.31 0.56 -0.31
CA GLY A 155 3.04 -0.45 -1.07
C GLY A 155 3.88 -1.32 -0.16
N LEU A 156 3.64 -2.63 -0.16
CA LEU A 156 4.34 -3.64 0.62
C LEU A 156 4.84 -4.76 -0.28
N ASP A 157 6.03 -5.29 0.01
CA ASP A 157 6.64 -6.36 -0.78
C ASP A 157 7.54 -7.20 0.10
N ALA A 158 7.49 -8.52 -0.06
CA ALA A 158 8.39 -9.43 0.62
C ALA A 158 9.75 -9.54 -0.09
N PRO A 159 10.81 -9.94 0.64
CA PRO A 159 12.11 -10.22 0.05
C PRO A 159 12.04 -11.30 -1.05
N ILE A 160 12.80 -11.11 -2.13
CA ILE A 160 12.89 -12.00 -3.30
C ILE A 160 13.84 -13.21 -3.06
N SER A 161 14.50 -13.29 -1.90
CA SER A 161 15.65 -14.20 -1.70
C SER A 161 15.24 -15.63 -1.33
N GLU A 162 15.56 -16.60 -2.19
CA GLU A 162 15.47 -18.06 -1.92
C GLU A 162 16.24 -18.50 -0.67
N ALA A 163 17.24 -17.74 -0.21
CA ALA A 163 18.01 -18.08 0.99
C ALA A 163 17.21 -17.95 2.29
N ASP A 164 16.08 -17.23 2.26
CA ASP A 164 15.16 -17.06 3.40
C ASP A 164 13.91 -17.96 3.29
N ALA A 165 13.88 -18.94 2.36
CA ALA A 165 12.73 -19.82 2.11
C ALA A 165 12.30 -20.71 3.31
N GLY A 166 13.04 -20.67 4.43
CA GLY A 166 12.69 -21.31 5.69
C GLY A 166 12.19 -20.36 6.78
N GLU A 167 12.23 -19.04 6.57
CA GLU A 167 11.75 -18.07 7.55
C GLU A 167 10.28 -17.71 7.31
N VAL A 168 9.50 -17.65 8.39
CA VAL A 168 8.08 -17.31 8.30
C VAL A 168 7.92 -15.79 8.28
N LEU A 169 7.78 -15.24 7.08
CA LEU A 169 7.61 -13.80 6.83
C LEU A 169 6.14 -13.38 6.91
N PHE A 170 5.83 -12.24 7.51
CA PHE A 170 4.45 -11.72 7.64
C PHE A 170 3.52 -12.69 8.36
N ARG A 171 3.94 -13.17 9.54
CA ARG A 171 3.03 -13.89 10.44
C ARG A 171 1.91 -12.98 10.92
N GLU A 172 0.69 -13.50 10.95
CA GLU A 172 -0.36 -12.97 11.80
C GLU A 172 0.05 -13.24 13.26
N GLU A 173 0.56 -12.22 13.96
CA GLU A 173 0.70 -12.33 15.41
C GLU A 173 -0.68 -12.26 16.04
N LYS A 174 -0.99 -13.26 16.88
CA LYS A 174 -2.19 -13.26 17.72
C LYS A 174 -2.01 -12.19 18.81
N VAL A 175 -2.31 -10.93 18.47
CA VAL A 175 -2.26 -9.82 19.42
C VAL A 175 -3.34 -10.03 20.47
N ALA A 176 -2.95 -10.15 21.74
CA ALA A 176 -3.88 -10.18 22.86
C ALA A 176 -4.57 -8.81 22.95
N SER A 177 -5.90 -8.79 22.77
CA SER A 177 -6.77 -7.61 22.63
C SER A 177 -6.27 -6.59 21.60
N ALA A 178 -6.81 -6.68 20.38
CA ALA A 178 -6.62 -5.64 19.38
C ALA A 178 -7.09 -4.29 19.93
N PRO A 179 -6.28 -3.21 19.87
CA PRO A 179 -6.80 -1.87 20.12
C PRO A 179 -7.94 -1.60 19.14
N ALA A 180 -9.01 -0.94 19.59
CA ALA A 180 -10.13 -0.59 18.74
C ALA A 180 -9.62 0.15 17.48
N VAL A 181 -9.86 -0.44 16.31
CA VAL A 181 -9.45 0.12 15.03
C VAL A 181 -10.06 1.52 14.90
N PRO A 182 -9.26 2.59 14.72
CA PRO A 182 -9.80 3.93 14.65
C PRO A 182 -10.88 4.07 13.56
N PRO A 183 -11.97 4.80 13.83
CA PRO A 183 -12.96 5.10 12.82
C PRO A 183 -12.29 5.75 11.60
N GLY A 184 -12.52 5.19 10.42
CA GLY A 184 -11.94 5.67 9.17
C GLY A 184 -10.54 5.15 8.84
N THR A 185 -10.03 4.10 9.50
CA THR A 185 -8.83 3.37 9.05
C THR A 185 -8.97 2.97 7.58
N PHE A 186 -7.99 3.35 6.75
CA PHE A 186 -7.99 3.20 5.29
C PHE A 186 -9.11 3.91 4.51
N SER A 187 -9.90 4.78 5.15
CA SER A 187 -10.98 5.54 4.48
C SER A 187 -10.51 6.43 3.33
N ARG A 188 -9.25 6.85 3.36
CA ARG A 188 -8.61 7.72 2.36
C ARG A 188 -7.70 6.95 1.40
N LEU A 189 -7.63 5.64 1.53
CA LEU A 189 -6.74 4.81 0.72
C LEU A 189 -7.23 4.80 -0.72
N THR A 190 -6.34 5.16 -1.64
CA THR A 190 -6.61 5.23 -3.09
C THR A 190 -5.85 4.16 -3.85
N LYS A 191 -4.67 3.78 -3.37
CA LYS A 191 -3.81 2.78 -4.01
C LYS A 191 -3.27 1.82 -2.97
N PHE A 192 -3.45 0.54 -3.24
CA PHE A 192 -2.97 -0.55 -2.41
C PHE A 192 -2.21 -1.54 -3.27
N SER A 193 -0.97 -1.83 -2.87
CA SER A 193 -0.07 -2.71 -3.59
C SER A 193 0.60 -3.67 -2.62
N ILE A 194 0.43 -4.97 -2.82
CA ILE A 194 1.10 -6.01 -2.02
C ILE A 194 1.69 -7.08 -2.92
N PHE A 195 2.97 -7.39 -2.71
CA PHE A 195 3.72 -8.30 -3.57
C PHE A 195 4.46 -9.34 -2.73
N ARG A 196 4.45 -10.59 -3.16
CA ARG A 196 5.24 -11.69 -2.57
C ARG A 196 5.01 -11.99 -1.09
N CYS A 197 3.92 -11.56 -0.46
CA CYS A 197 3.70 -11.83 0.97
C CYS A 197 3.21 -13.28 1.17
N PRO A 198 4.05 -14.21 1.66
CA PRO A 198 3.76 -15.64 1.54
C PRO A 198 2.87 -16.19 2.66
N ASN A 199 2.76 -15.53 3.81
CA ASN A 199 1.96 -16.00 4.96
C ASN A 199 0.71 -15.15 5.25
N ILE A 200 0.40 -14.15 4.40
CA ILE A 200 -0.82 -13.36 4.57
C ILE A 200 -2.01 -14.18 4.05
N LYS A 201 -3.03 -14.36 4.89
CA LYS A 201 -4.25 -15.12 4.53
C LYS A 201 -5.39 -14.22 4.11
N THR A 202 -5.51 -13.06 4.76
CA THR A 202 -6.54 -12.06 4.50
C THR A 202 -5.93 -10.65 4.43
N LEU A 203 -6.43 -9.79 3.54
CA LEU A 203 -5.92 -8.42 3.42
C LEU A 203 -6.74 -7.41 4.23
N PHE A 204 -8.06 -7.57 4.23
CA PHE A 204 -8.99 -6.68 4.91
C PHE A 204 -10.01 -7.47 5.73
N THR A 205 -10.33 -6.97 6.92
CA THR A 205 -11.43 -7.48 7.75
C THR A 205 -12.77 -6.87 7.29
N PRO A 206 -13.92 -7.49 7.61
CA PRO A 206 -15.22 -7.04 7.13
C PRO A 206 -15.57 -5.66 7.70
N GLY A 207 -15.18 -5.37 8.95
CA GLY A 207 -15.37 -4.06 9.58
C GLY A 207 -14.67 -2.89 8.85
N LEU A 208 -13.75 -3.16 7.91
CA LEU A 208 -13.11 -2.14 7.08
C LEU A 208 -13.86 -1.87 5.77
N LEU A 209 -14.84 -2.70 5.38
CA LEU A 209 -15.60 -2.57 4.12
C LEU A 209 -16.09 -1.13 3.85
N PRO A 210 -16.73 -0.42 4.81
CA PRO A 210 -17.22 0.94 4.58
C PRO A 210 -16.11 1.95 4.25
N ASN A 211 -14.87 1.67 4.66
CA ASN A 211 -13.73 2.56 4.46
C ASN A 211 -13.05 2.37 3.10
N LEU A 212 -13.29 1.26 2.41
CA LEU A 212 -12.56 0.92 1.18
C LEU A 212 -13.14 1.57 -0.09
N GLY A 213 -14.19 2.38 0.02
CA GLY A 213 -14.89 2.99 -1.13
C GLY A 213 -14.05 3.99 -1.96
N ASN A 214 -12.92 4.48 -1.43
CA ASN A 214 -12.03 5.39 -2.14
C ASN A 214 -10.89 4.71 -2.91
N LEU A 215 -10.79 3.37 -2.86
CA LEU A 215 -9.75 2.64 -3.58
C LEU A 215 -9.96 2.77 -5.10
N GLU A 216 -8.90 3.21 -5.78
CA GLU A 216 -8.79 3.32 -7.23
C GLU A 216 -7.94 2.20 -7.83
N GLU A 217 -6.95 1.70 -7.08
CA GLU A 217 -5.98 0.71 -7.57
C GLU A 217 -5.69 -0.33 -6.49
N ILE A 218 -5.92 -1.60 -6.83
CA ILE A 218 -5.57 -2.77 -6.02
C ILE A 218 -4.65 -3.64 -6.87
N ASP A 219 -3.41 -3.83 -6.41
CA ASP A 219 -2.42 -4.68 -7.08
C ASP A 219 -1.87 -5.72 -6.07
N VAL A 220 -2.23 -6.98 -6.24
CA VAL A 220 -1.87 -8.10 -5.36
C VAL A 220 -1.18 -9.17 -6.20
N ARG A 221 0.10 -9.43 -5.96
CA ARG A 221 0.85 -10.44 -6.74
C ARG A 221 1.70 -11.37 -5.90
N CYS A 222 1.80 -12.63 -6.32
CA CYS A 222 2.69 -13.64 -5.75
C CYS A 222 2.47 -13.92 -4.24
N CYS A 223 1.25 -13.77 -3.72
CA CYS A 223 0.93 -14.09 -2.32
C CYS A 223 0.39 -15.53 -2.23
N GLU A 224 1.25 -16.47 -1.81
CA GLU A 224 0.99 -17.92 -1.91
C GLU A 224 -0.13 -18.41 -0.99
N GLN A 225 -0.22 -17.93 0.26
CA GLN A 225 -1.25 -18.34 1.22
C GLN A 225 -2.47 -17.42 1.28
N LEU A 226 -2.59 -16.45 0.37
CA LEU A 226 -3.71 -15.53 0.39
C LEU A 226 -4.99 -16.25 -0.04
N GLU A 227 -5.94 -16.40 0.89
CA GLU A 227 -7.20 -17.10 0.67
C GLU A 227 -8.32 -16.14 0.27
N GLU A 228 -8.39 -14.98 0.92
CA GLU A 228 -9.46 -14.00 0.74
C GLU A 228 -8.88 -12.58 0.73
N ILE A 229 -9.36 -11.70 -0.16
CA ILE A 229 -8.96 -10.27 -0.10
C ILE A 229 -9.70 -9.58 1.04
N ILE A 230 -11.02 -9.78 1.13
CA ILE A 230 -11.85 -9.33 2.24
C ILE A 230 -12.39 -10.57 2.93
N SER A 231 -12.10 -10.72 4.23
CA SER A 231 -12.58 -11.88 4.98
C SER A 231 -14.11 -11.90 5.08
N GLY A 232 -14.70 -13.07 5.28
CA GLY A 232 -16.11 -13.20 5.68
C GLY A 232 -16.34 -12.76 7.12
N GLU A 233 -17.56 -12.30 7.44
CA GLU A 233 -18.01 -12.26 8.83
C GLU A 233 -18.09 -13.70 9.33
N SER A 234 -17.29 -14.03 10.35
CA SER A 234 -17.42 -15.29 11.07
C SER A 234 -18.65 -15.22 11.98
N ASP A 235 -19.40 -16.33 12.08
CA ASP A 235 -20.54 -16.45 13.00
C ASP A 235 -20.16 -16.21 14.49
N GLU A 236 -18.87 -16.17 14.82
CA GLU A 236 -18.34 -15.89 16.16
C GLU A 236 -18.44 -14.41 16.58
N ASP A 237 -18.68 -13.46 15.66
CA ASP A 237 -18.82 -12.04 15.98
C ASP A 237 -20.28 -11.64 16.35
N LYS A 238 -21.22 -12.60 16.38
CA LYS A 238 -22.63 -12.34 16.74
C LYS A 238 -22.92 -12.39 18.24
N GLU A 239 -21.98 -12.76 19.08
CA GLU A 239 -22.17 -12.74 20.55
C GLU A 239 -21.72 -11.39 21.13
N GLY A 240 -22.47 -10.31 20.89
CA GLY A 240 -22.13 -9.05 21.55
C GLY A 240 -22.95 -7.81 21.27
N GLU A 241 -23.76 -7.75 20.21
CA GLU A 241 -24.58 -6.57 19.94
C GLU A 241 -26.06 -6.94 20.00
N ALA A 242 -26.77 -6.23 20.87
CA ALA A 242 -28.19 -6.40 21.10
C ALA A 242 -28.96 -6.34 19.78
N GLU A 243 -29.96 -7.21 19.67
CA GLU A 243 -30.97 -7.24 18.61
C GLU A 243 -31.64 -5.86 18.48
N GLU A 244 -31.10 -4.99 17.63
CA GLU A 244 -31.91 -4.01 16.93
C GLU A 244 -32.26 -4.63 15.58
N GLU A 245 -33.48 -5.17 15.52
CA GLU A 245 -34.18 -5.46 14.27
C GLU A 245 -34.17 -4.20 13.40
N ILE A 246 -33.26 -4.13 12.43
CA ILE A 246 -33.42 -3.25 11.28
C ILE A 246 -34.06 -4.07 10.18
N GLU A 247 -35.28 -3.65 9.85
CA GLU A 247 -36.16 -4.16 8.83
C GLU A 247 -35.45 -4.58 7.53
N GLU A 248 -35.89 -5.73 7.02
CA GLU A 248 -35.73 -6.14 5.63
C GLU A 248 -36.07 -4.97 4.68
N ALA A 249 -35.04 -4.36 4.09
CA ALA A 249 -35.21 -3.39 3.01
C ALA A 249 -34.26 -3.71 1.85
N GLY A 250 -34.71 -4.62 0.98
CA GLY A 250 -34.21 -4.75 -0.40
C GLY A 250 -33.13 -5.80 -0.61
N MET A 251 -33.45 -6.80 -1.43
CA MET A 251 -32.44 -7.59 -2.17
C MET A 251 -31.62 -6.63 -3.06
N GLY A 252 -30.58 -6.03 -2.49
CA GLY A 252 -29.62 -5.19 -3.18
C GLY A 252 -28.22 -5.67 -2.85
N SER A 253 -27.42 -5.99 -3.87
CA SER A 253 -26.01 -6.28 -3.70
C SER A 253 -25.31 -5.04 -3.13
N ASN A 254 -24.61 -5.15 -1.99
CA ASN A 254 -23.81 -4.04 -1.48
C ASN A 254 -22.60 -3.84 -2.40
N GLY A 255 -22.65 -2.79 -3.23
CA GLY A 255 -21.55 -2.43 -4.09
C GLY A 255 -20.33 -2.04 -3.26
N ILE A 256 -19.17 -2.58 -3.59
CA ILE A 256 -17.88 -2.23 -3.00
C ILE A 256 -16.94 -1.66 -4.06
N PHE A 257 -15.92 -0.92 -3.62
CA PHE A 257 -14.92 -0.27 -4.48
C PHE A 257 -15.50 0.57 -5.63
N HIS A 258 -16.42 1.50 -5.34
CA HIS A 258 -17.10 2.32 -6.36
C HIS A 258 -16.16 3.17 -7.24
N LYS A 259 -14.93 3.45 -6.77
CA LYS A 259 -13.92 4.22 -7.51
C LYS A 259 -12.83 3.36 -8.13
N LEU A 260 -12.96 2.03 -8.09
CA LEU A 260 -11.90 1.13 -8.58
C LEU A 260 -11.70 1.34 -10.07
N ARG A 261 -10.45 1.55 -10.45
CA ARG A 261 -10.00 1.70 -11.84
C ARG A 261 -9.14 0.53 -12.26
N VAL A 262 -8.30 0.03 -11.36
CA VAL A 262 -7.34 -1.03 -11.64
C VAL A 262 -7.46 -2.12 -10.58
N LEU A 263 -7.69 -3.35 -11.03
CA LEU A 263 -7.61 -4.56 -10.22
C LEU A 263 -6.60 -5.50 -10.86
N ALA A 264 -5.44 -5.70 -10.24
CA ALA A 264 -4.43 -6.64 -10.69
C ALA A 264 -4.21 -7.73 -9.64
N LEU A 265 -4.50 -8.97 -10.03
CA LEU A 265 -4.32 -10.16 -9.21
C LEU A 265 -3.44 -11.14 -10.00
N SER A 266 -2.25 -11.49 -9.49
CA SER A 266 -1.42 -12.50 -10.17
C SER A 266 -0.74 -13.47 -9.21
N ASP A 267 -0.59 -14.72 -9.63
CA ASP A 267 0.17 -15.75 -8.89
C ASP A 267 -0.36 -15.92 -7.45
N LEU A 268 -1.67 -16.15 -7.33
CA LEU A 268 -2.38 -16.34 -6.07
C LEU A 268 -3.00 -17.75 -6.03
N PRO A 269 -2.20 -18.80 -5.73
CA PRO A 269 -2.62 -20.19 -5.83
C PRO A 269 -3.75 -20.57 -4.86
N GLU A 270 -3.79 -19.95 -3.68
CA GLU A 270 -4.78 -20.25 -2.64
C GLU A 270 -6.01 -19.33 -2.65
N LEU A 271 -6.05 -18.31 -3.50
CA LEU A 271 -7.12 -17.31 -3.50
C LEU A 271 -8.46 -17.94 -3.92
N LYS A 272 -9.43 -17.95 -3.01
CA LYS A 272 -10.77 -18.54 -3.21
C LYS A 272 -11.80 -17.49 -3.61
N THR A 273 -11.81 -16.34 -2.94
CA THR A 273 -12.79 -15.27 -3.12
C THR A 273 -12.13 -13.89 -2.96
N ILE A 274 -12.68 -12.88 -3.66
CA ILE A 274 -12.26 -11.47 -3.47
C ILE A 274 -13.10 -10.83 -2.36
N CYS A 275 -14.39 -11.15 -2.30
CA CYS A 275 -15.31 -10.70 -1.28
C CYS A 275 -16.35 -11.80 -1.03
N ASN A 276 -16.70 -12.01 0.24
CA ASN A 276 -17.75 -12.92 0.63
C ASN A 276 -19.14 -12.24 0.63
N GLY A 277 -20.20 -13.06 0.57
CA GLY A 277 -21.60 -12.61 0.63
C GLY A 277 -22.18 -12.06 -0.68
N SER A 278 -23.05 -11.06 -0.56
CA SER A 278 -23.72 -10.34 -1.65
C SER A 278 -22.91 -9.15 -2.18
N ASN A 279 -21.67 -8.97 -1.71
CA ASN A 279 -20.80 -7.86 -2.09
C ASN A 279 -20.34 -7.99 -3.55
N VAL A 280 -20.38 -6.88 -4.29
CA VAL A 280 -20.03 -6.83 -5.72
C VAL A 280 -19.19 -5.61 -6.05
N ILE A 281 -18.18 -5.78 -6.89
CA ILE A 281 -17.39 -4.71 -7.48
C ILE A 281 -18.21 -4.08 -8.59
N VAL A 282 -18.55 -2.80 -8.43
CA VAL A 282 -19.34 -2.05 -9.42
C VAL A 282 -18.43 -1.63 -10.58
N CYS A 283 -18.72 -2.14 -11.79
CA CYS A 283 -17.93 -1.91 -13.00
C CYS A 283 -18.20 -0.55 -13.70
N ASP A 284 -18.41 0.54 -12.95
CA ASP A 284 -18.62 1.88 -13.53
C ASP A 284 -17.31 2.62 -13.83
N SER A 285 -16.33 2.46 -12.93
CA SER A 285 -15.06 3.19 -12.98
C SER A 285 -13.90 2.31 -13.45
N VAL A 286 -14.13 1.01 -13.60
CA VAL A 286 -13.07 0.03 -13.86
C VAL A 286 -12.53 0.19 -15.28
N GLN A 287 -11.22 0.35 -15.37
CA GLN A 287 -10.48 0.54 -16.62
C GLN A 287 -9.64 -0.69 -16.94
N GLN A 288 -9.07 -1.34 -15.93
CA GLN A 288 -8.19 -2.49 -16.12
C GLN A 288 -8.44 -3.55 -15.05
N ILE A 289 -8.66 -4.78 -15.50
CA ILE A 289 -8.65 -5.97 -14.66
C ILE A 289 -7.57 -6.89 -15.22
N TRP A 290 -6.63 -7.30 -14.38
CA TRP A 290 -5.65 -8.32 -14.72
C TRP A 290 -5.82 -9.46 -13.74
N ILE A 291 -6.04 -10.68 -14.25
CA ILE A 291 -6.05 -11.87 -13.42
C ILE A 291 -5.24 -12.98 -14.07
N GLY A 292 -4.16 -13.41 -13.40
CA GLY A 292 -3.29 -14.48 -13.89
C GLY A 292 -2.91 -15.46 -12.79
N GLN A 293 -2.91 -16.76 -13.09
CA GLN A 293 -2.43 -17.80 -12.15
C GLN A 293 -3.16 -17.79 -10.79
N CYS A 294 -4.50 -17.74 -10.80
CA CYS A 294 -5.36 -17.82 -9.62
C CYS A 294 -6.30 -19.06 -9.71
N PRO A 295 -5.77 -20.30 -9.63
CA PRO A 295 -6.51 -21.53 -9.95
C PRO A 295 -7.70 -21.83 -9.03
N LYS A 296 -7.69 -21.37 -7.78
CA LYS A 296 -8.78 -21.60 -6.81
C LYS A 296 -9.87 -20.54 -6.82
N LEU A 297 -9.67 -19.43 -7.54
CA LEU A 297 -10.63 -18.34 -7.59
C LEU A 297 -11.80 -18.77 -8.47
N LYS A 298 -12.96 -19.01 -7.85
CA LYS A 298 -14.13 -19.56 -8.55
C LYS A 298 -15.05 -18.48 -9.10
N ARG A 299 -15.14 -17.35 -8.40
CA ARG A 299 -16.11 -16.30 -8.68
C ARG A 299 -15.42 -14.96 -8.77
N LEU A 300 -15.77 -14.21 -9.81
CA LEU A 300 -15.42 -12.81 -9.93
C LEU A 300 -16.66 -11.96 -9.59
N PRO A 301 -16.66 -11.21 -8.48
CA PRO A 301 -17.84 -10.48 -8.02
C PRO A 301 -18.04 -9.18 -8.81
N LEU A 302 -18.03 -9.23 -10.15
CA LEU A 302 -18.31 -8.06 -10.98
C LEU A 302 -19.82 -7.86 -11.12
N SER A 303 -20.29 -6.64 -10.89
CA SER A 303 -21.64 -6.22 -11.24
C SER A 303 -21.61 -5.06 -12.24
N LEU A 304 -22.46 -5.16 -13.26
CA LEU A 304 -22.77 -4.06 -14.15
C LEU A 304 -24.03 -3.37 -13.60
N PRO A 305 -24.03 -2.04 -13.42
CA PRO A 305 -25.22 -1.34 -12.97
C PRO A 305 -26.36 -1.54 -13.97
N GLN A 306 -27.58 -1.66 -13.47
CA GLN A 306 -28.76 -1.76 -14.30
C GLN A 306 -29.39 -0.37 -14.45
N THR A 307 -29.61 0.05 -15.69
CA THR A 307 -30.39 1.26 -16.01
C THR A 307 -31.65 0.81 -16.75
N ASN A 308 -32.83 1.11 -16.21
CA ASN A 308 -34.13 0.74 -16.78
C ASN A 308 -34.31 -0.77 -17.05
N GLY A 309 -33.77 -1.64 -16.19
CA GLY A 309 -33.90 -3.10 -16.33
C GLY A 309 -32.98 -3.75 -17.37
N GLN A 310 -32.07 -2.97 -17.99
CA GLN A 310 -31.05 -3.47 -18.90
C GLN A 310 -29.66 -3.22 -18.30
N LEU A 311 -28.72 -4.17 -18.48
CA LEU A 311 -27.34 -3.97 -18.05
C LEU A 311 -26.75 -2.76 -18.79
N SER A 312 -26.14 -1.85 -18.04
CA SER A 312 -25.36 -0.75 -18.61
C SER A 312 -24.18 -1.28 -19.40
N SER A 313 -23.82 -0.56 -20.46
CA SER A 313 -22.59 -0.83 -21.19
C SER A 313 -21.39 -0.49 -20.30
N PRO A 314 -20.40 -1.40 -20.15
CA PRO A 314 -19.18 -1.09 -19.41
C PRO A 314 -18.42 0.08 -20.08
N PRO A 315 -17.48 0.71 -19.35
CA PRO A 315 -16.63 1.76 -19.90
C PRO A 315 -15.90 1.29 -21.16
N SER A 316 -15.88 2.09 -22.21
CA SER A 316 -15.16 1.77 -23.46
C SER A 316 -13.65 1.57 -23.27
N SER A 317 -13.10 2.08 -22.17
CA SER A 317 -11.70 1.91 -21.77
C SER A 317 -11.41 0.59 -21.05
N LEU A 318 -12.45 -0.19 -20.69
CA LEU A 318 -12.30 -1.42 -19.93
C LEU A 318 -11.43 -2.43 -20.69
N ARG A 319 -10.42 -2.97 -20.02
CA ARG A 319 -9.59 -4.06 -20.50
C ARG A 319 -9.50 -5.13 -19.43
N ILE A 320 -9.86 -6.36 -19.79
CA ILE A 320 -9.78 -7.52 -18.90
C ILE A 320 -8.72 -8.45 -19.46
N GLU A 321 -7.58 -8.59 -18.79
CA GLU A 321 -6.53 -9.53 -19.15
C GLU A 321 -6.69 -10.78 -18.28
N ILE A 322 -6.98 -11.92 -18.91
CA ILE A 322 -7.32 -13.15 -18.20
C ILE A 322 -6.97 -14.41 -19.03
N LYS A 323 -6.62 -15.52 -18.37
CA LYS A 323 -6.50 -16.83 -19.04
C LYS A 323 -7.85 -17.31 -19.58
N LYS A 324 -7.86 -17.76 -20.84
CA LYS A 324 -9.09 -18.21 -21.52
C LYS A 324 -9.75 -19.39 -20.80
N GLU A 325 -8.99 -20.42 -20.45
CA GLU A 325 -9.51 -21.60 -19.75
C GLU A 325 -10.19 -21.23 -18.44
N TRP A 326 -9.60 -20.28 -17.71
CA TRP A 326 -10.13 -19.83 -16.43
C TRP A 326 -11.39 -18.97 -16.60
N TRP A 327 -11.46 -18.08 -17.61
CA TRP A 327 -12.68 -17.31 -17.93
C TRP A 327 -13.91 -18.20 -18.16
N GLU A 328 -13.71 -19.37 -18.78
CA GLU A 328 -14.78 -20.33 -19.04
C GLU A 328 -15.26 -21.07 -17.77
N LEU A 329 -14.37 -21.26 -16.80
CA LEU A 329 -14.65 -21.97 -15.54
C LEU A 329 -15.23 -21.06 -14.44
N LEU A 330 -15.24 -19.74 -14.64
CA LEU A 330 -15.76 -18.78 -13.67
C LEU A 330 -17.26 -18.98 -13.43
N GLU A 331 -17.65 -18.99 -12.16
CA GLU A 331 -19.03 -18.93 -11.71
C GLU A 331 -19.53 -17.48 -11.78
N TRP A 332 -20.53 -17.23 -12.63
CA TRP A 332 -21.15 -15.91 -12.81
C TRP A 332 -22.53 -15.87 -12.17
N GLY A 333 -22.79 -14.85 -11.34
CA GLY A 333 -24.10 -14.66 -10.71
C GLY A 333 -25.21 -14.26 -11.70
N ASN A 334 -24.85 -13.65 -12.83
CA ASN A 334 -25.75 -13.35 -13.94
C ASN A 334 -25.05 -13.74 -15.25
N HIS A 335 -25.68 -14.61 -16.04
CA HIS A 335 -25.13 -15.09 -17.31
C HIS A 335 -24.92 -13.95 -18.32
N ASP A 336 -25.74 -12.89 -18.25
CA ASP A 336 -25.62 -11.73 -19.13
C ASP A 336 -24.32 -10.94 -18.87
N THR A 337 -23.84 -10.91 -17.62
CA THR A 337 -22.60 -10.22 -17.26
C THR A 337 -21.40 -10.79 -18.00
N LYS A 338 -21.29 -12.13 -18.11
CA LYS A 338 -20.20 -12.78 -18.85
C LYS A 338 -20.20 -12.34 -20.32
N ASN A 339 -21.37 -12.43 -20.98
CA ASN A 339 -21.51 -12.12 -22.40
C ASN A 339 -21.23 -10.64 -22.72
N VAL A 340 -21.57 -9.72 -21.81
CA VAL A 340 -21.33 -8.28 -21.99
C VAL A 340 -19.85 -7.93 -21.79
N LEU A 341 -19.14 -8.63 -20.91
CA LEU A 341 -17.73 -8.36 -20.59
C LEU A 341 -16.74 -9.09 -21.51
N GLU A 342 -17.14 -10.20 -22.13
CA GLU A 342 -16.28 -11.01 -23.01
C GLU A 342 -15.60 -10.20 -24.15
N PRO A 343 -16.27 -9.25 -24.85
CA PRO A 343 -15.62 -8.44 -25.88
C PRO A 343 -14.47 -7.54 -25.37
N TYR A 344 -14.42 -7.28 -24.07
CA TYR A 344 -13.38 -6.48 -23.41
C TYR A 344 -12.21 -7.35 -22.91
N CYS A 345 -12.29 -8.66 -23.09
CA CYS A 345 -11.28 -9.61 -22.65
C CYS A 345 -10.14 -9.76 -23.67
N GLN A 346 -8.92 -9.61 -23.18
CA GLN A 346 -7.69 -10.00 -23.86
C GLN A 346 -7.24 -11.33 -23.24
N PHE A 347 -7.51 -12.41 -23.97
CA PHE A 347 -7.13 -13.74 -23.54
C PHE A 347 -5.66 -14.01 -23.81
N PHE A 348 -4.94 -14.47 -22.80
CA PHE A 348 -3.62 -15.06 -22.96
C PHE A 348 -3.68 -16.57 -22.75
N GLU A 349 -2.79 -17.28 -23.45
CA GLU A 349 -2.63 -18.74 -23.39
C GLU A 349 -1.93 -19.20 -22.10
#